data_AF-A0A426W1B3-F1
#
_entry.id   AF-A0A426W1B3-F1
#
_cell.length_a   1.000
_cell.length_b   1.000
_cell.length_c   1.000
_cell.angle_alpha   90.00
_cell.angle_beta   90.00
_cell.angle_gamma   90.00
#
_symmetry.space_group_name_H-M   'P 1'
#
loop_
_entity.id
_entity.type
_entity.pdbx_description
1 polymer ?
#
loop_
_entity_poly.entity_id
_entity_poly.type
_entity_poly.pdbx_seq_one_letter_code
_entity_poly.pdbx_strand_id
1 'polypeptide(L)' 'MAVTENTNRSVFSLHGVTGMLIATVLLLSILAFLTVWNIGVQQKNASNFYDPAPITSNLDNVKSHSKENANFAFKDAK' A
#
# COMPACT_ATOMS: atom_id res chain seq x y z
N MET A 1 -52.04 0.85 -31.24
CA MET A 1 -50.82 1.46 -30.68
C MET A 1 -49.65 0.61 -31.12
N ALA A 2 -48.80 1.11 -32.03
CA ALA A 2 -47.58 0.40 -32.40
C ALA A 2 -46.63 0.46 -31.20
N VAL A 3 -46.24 -0.70 -30.68
CA VAL A 3 -45.21 -0.79 -29.64
C VAL A 3 -43.89 -0.56 -30.35
N THR A 4 -43.32 0.63 -30.19
CA THR A 4 -41.94 0.89 -30.65
C THR A 4 -41.01 0.03 -29.79
N GLU A 5 -40.48 -1.04 -30.37
CA GLU A 5 -39.53 -1.93 -29.72
C GLU A 5 -38.22 -1.18 -29.44
N ASN A 6 -37.78 -1.16 -28.17
CA ASN A 6 -36.56 -0.46 -27.78
C ASN A 6 -35.33 -1.33 -28.04
N THR A 7 -34.75 -1.18 -29.23
CA THR A 7 -33.55 -1.90 -29.67
C THR A 7 -32.26 -1.47 -28.97
N ASN A 8 -32.28 -0.37 -28.19
CA ASN A 8 -31.13 0.12 -27.42
C ASN A 8 -30.93 -0.63 -26.09
N ARG A 9 -31.83 -1.53 -25.71
CA ARG A 9 -31.73 -2.30 -24.46
C ARG A 9 -30.86 -3.56 -24.63
N SER A 10 -29.58 -3.36 -24.92
CA SER A 10 -28.62 -4.46 -24.99
C SER A 10 -27.89 -4.65 -23.65
N VAL A 11 -28.26 -5.72 -22.94
CA VAL A 11 -27.70 -6.10 -21.62
C VAL A 11 -26.19 -6.37 -21.70
N PHE A 12 -25.71 -6.90 -22.84
CA PHE A 12 -24.30 -7.21 -23.09
C PHE A 12 -23.57 -6.14 -23.91
N SER A 13 -24.17 -4.96 -24.09
CA SER A 13 -23.45 -3.82 -24.65
C SER A 13 -22.30 -3.39 -23.73
N LEU A 14 -21.38 -2.60 -24.29
CA LEU A 14 -20.25 -2.05 -23.52
C LEU A 14 -20.71 -1.18 -22.34
N HIS A 15 -21.87 -0.52 -22.44
CA HIS A 15 -22.43 0.27 -21.34
C HIS A 15 -23.29 -0.56 -20.38
N GLY A 16 -23.50 -1.85 -20.68
CA GLY A 16 -24.20 -2.81 -19.85
C GLY A 16 -23.25 -3.67 -19.02
N VAL A 17 -23.60 -4.96 -18.88
CA VAL A 17 -22.88 -5.93 -18.04
C VAL A 17 -21.43 -6.09 -18.48
N THR A 18 -21.16 -6.02 -19.78
CA THR A 18 -19.79 -6.13 -20.32
C THR A 18 -18.88 -5.03 -19.76
N GLY A 19 -19.34 -3.77 -19.72
CA GLY A 19 -18.57 -2.67 -19.15
C GLY A 19 -18.35 -2.81 -17.65
N MET A 20 -19.39 -3.25 -16.92
CA MET A 20 -19.29 -3.54 -15.50
C MET A 20 -18.24 -4.61 -15.20
N LEU A 21 -18.21 -5.71 -15.98
CA LEU A 21 -17.24 -6.78 -15.79
C LEU A 21 -15.80 -6.31 -16.07
N ILE A 22 -15.60 -5.54 -17.14
CA ILE A 22 -14.28 -4.96 -17.44
C ILE A 22 -13.81 -4.07 -16.29
N ALA A 23 -14.67 -3.17 -15.80
CA ALA A 23 -14.34 -2.29 -14.69
C ALA A 23 -14.02 -3.09 -13.41
N THR A 24 -14.78 -4.15 -13.13
CA THR A 24 -14.56 -5.01 -11.96
C THR A 24 -13.21 -5.73 -12.04
N VAL A 25 -12.88 -6.31 -13.19
CA VAL A 25 -11.58 -6.97 -13.40
C VAL A 25 -10.43 -5.97 -13.27
N LEU A 26 -10.59 -4.76 -13.81
CA LEU A 26 -9.58 -3.70 -13.67
C LEU A 26 -9.36 -3.30 -12.20
N LEU A 27 -10.43 -3.14 -11.42
CA LEU A 27 -10.32 -2.81 -10.00
C LEU A 27 -9.65 -3.95 -9.22
N LEU A 28 -10.01 -5.20 -9.51
CA LEU A 28 -9.42 -6.37 -8.86
C LEU A 28 -7.95 -6.58 -9.22
N SER A 29 -7.55 -6.29 -10.47
CA SER A 29 -6.15 -6.41 -10.87
C SER A 29 -5.26 -5.38 -10.18
N ILE A 30 -5.73 -4.12 -10.07
CA ILE A 30 -5.06 -3.06 -9.30
C ILE A 30 -4.95 -3.47 -7.83
N LEU A 31 -6.04 -3.97 -7.24
CA LEU A 31 -6.06 -4.44 -5.86
C LEU A 31 -5.04 -5.55 -5.62
N ALA A 32 -5.02 -6.57 -6.47
CA ALA A 32 -4.11 -7.71 -6.34
C ALA A 32 -2.65 -7.27 -6.45
N PHE A 33 -2.33 -6.41 -7.42
CA PHE A 33 -1.00 -5.86 -7.61
C PHE A 33 -0.52 -5.09 -6.38
N LEU A 34 -1.33 -4.14 -5.88
CA LEU A 34 -0.98 -3.33 -4.72
C LEU A 34 -0.83 -4.18 -3.46
N THR A 35 -1.65 -5.23 -3.30
CA THR A 35 -1.58 -6.14 -2.16
C THR A 35 -0.26 -6.92 -2.15
N VAL A 36 0.12 -7.53 -3.28
CA VAL A 36 1.38 -8.27 -3.40
C VAL A 36 2.58 -7.35 -3.20
N TRP A 37 2.55 -6.16 -3.80
CA TRP A 37 3.59 -5.15 -3.59
C TRP A 37 3.74 -4.79 -2.10
N ASN A 38 2.62 -4.50 -1.43
CA ASN A 38 2.63 -4.11 -0.02
C ASN A 38 3.19 -5.23 0.87
N ILE A 39 2.83 -6.49 0.61
CA ILE A 39 3.41 -7.63 1.32
C ILE A 39 4.92 -7.70 1.11
N GLY A 40 5.41 -7.51 -0.12
CA GLY A 40 6.85 -7.49 -0.40
C GLY A 40 7.60 -6.38 0.33
N VAL A 41 7.03 -5.18 0.41
CA VAL A 41 7.58 -4.07 1.19
C VAL A 41 7.58 -4.39 2.69
N GLN A 42 6.48 -4.94 3.22
CA GLN A 42 6.38 -5.32 4.63
C GLN A 42 7.41 -6.40 4.99
N GLN A 43 7.57 -7.43 4.16
CA GLN A 43 8.58 -8.48 4.37
C GLN A 43 10.01 -7.91 4.34
N LYS A 44 10.31 -7.01 3.40
CA LYS A 44 11.64 -6.37 3.31
C LYS A 44 11.94 -5.51 4.54
N ASN A 45 10.97 -4.78 5.07
CA ASN A 45 11.19 -3.94 6.25
C ASN A 45 11.11 -4.71 7.57
N ALA A 46 10.38 -5.83 7.60
CA ALA A 46 10.31 -6.69 8.79
C ALA A 46 11.68 -7.24 9.18
N SER A 47 12.61 -7.44 8.25
CA SER A 47 14.00 -7.85 8.56
C SER A 47 14.94 -6.67 8.86
N ASN A 48 14.51 -5.43 8.63
CA ASN A 48 15.29 -4.22 8.94
C ASN A 48 14.83 -3.68 10.30
N PHE A 49 15.15 -4.43 11.35
CA PHE A 49 14.86 -4.01 12.71
C PHE A 49 15.73 -2.81 13.08
N TYR A 50 15.16 -1.87 13.81
CA TYR A 50 15.93 -0.83 14.48
C TYR A 50 16.86 -1.49 15.50
N ASP A 51 18.18 -1.25 15.39
CA ASP A 51 19.15 -1.71 16.38
C ASP A 51 18.84 -1.01 17.72
N PRO A 52 18.49 -1.74 18.80
CA PRO A 52 18.21 -1.15 20.09
C PRO A 52 19.48 -0.73 20.84
N ALA A 53 20.67 -1.15 20.42
CA ALA A 53 21.93 -0.86 21.09
C ALA A 53 22.19 0.64 21.36
N PRO A 54 21.84 1.59 20.47
CA PRO A 54 21.91 3.01 20.76
C PRO A 54 21.05 3.44 21.95
N ILE A 55 19.94 2.75 22.26
CA ILE A 55 19.01 3.07 23.35
C ILE A 55 19.34 2.26 24.62
N THR A 56 19.70 0.98 24.48
CA THR A 56 19.82 0.04 25.60
C THR A 56 21.25 -0.17 26.10
N SER A 57 22.26 0.05 25.26
CA SER A 57 23.65 -0.29 25.60
C SER A 57 24.38 0.80 26.36
N ASN A 58 23.86 2.04 26.39
CA ASN A 58 24.44 3.10 27.20
C ASN A 58 23.37 4.10 27.68
N LEU A 59 23.26 4.27 29.00
CA LEU A 59 22.34 5.23 29.64
C LEU A 59 22.70 6.69 29.27
N ASP A 60 23.93 6.96 28.79
CA ASP A 60 24.37 8.25 28.25
C ASP A 60 23.72 8.64 26.91
N ASN A 61 23.14 7.69 26.18
CA ASN A 61 22.39 7.98 24.94
C ASN A 61 20.92 8.35 25.23
N VAL A 62 20.44 8.07 26.45
CA VAL A 62 19.15 8.56 26.97
C VAL A 62 19.36 9.93 27.64
N LYS A 63 20.10 10.83 27.00
CA LYS A 63 20.23 12.21 27.49
C LYS A 63 19.04 13.02 27.02
N SER A 64 18.10 13.24 27.94
CA SER A 64 16.84 13.95 27.69
C SER A 64 17.03 15.40 27.22
N HIS A 65 18.21 16.02 27.37
CA HIS A 65 18.49 17.37 26.87
C HIS A 65 19.98 17.58 26.54
N SER A 66 20.45 17.23 25.34
CA SER A 66 21.76 17.64 24.81
C SER A 66 21.70 17.81 23.29
N LYS A 67 22.33 18.88 22.77
CA LYS A 67 22.36 19.18 21.32
C LYS A 67 23.18 18.16 20.54
N GLU A 68 24.13 17.48 21.19
CA GLU A 68 24.98 16.46 20.58
C GLU A 68 24.23 15.16 20.22
N ASN A 69 23.04 14.92 20.80
CA ASN A 69 22.23 13.71 20.53
C ASN A 69 21.76 13.60 19.06
N ALA A 70 21.69 14.72 18.34
CA ALA A 70 21.37 14.74 16.90
C ALA A 70 22.36 13.92 16.05
N ASN A 71 23.59 13.70 16.54
CA ASN A 71 24.61 12.94 15.83
C ASN A 71 24.47 11.42 15.98
N PHE A 72 23.57 10.94 16.84
CA PHE A 72 23.39 9.52 17.15
C PHE A 72 21.97 9.02 16.89
N ALA A 73 20.99 9.92 16.86
CA ALA A 73 19.63 9.59 16.43
C ALA A 73 19.59 9.32 14.90
N PHE A 74 18.89 8.25 14.50
CA PHE A 74 18.59 7.89 13.11
C PHE A 74 19.79 7.53 12.21
N LYS A 75 20.88 6.99 12.77
CA LYS A 75 21.90 6.34 11.94
C LYS A 75 21.49 4.90 11.64
N ASP A 76 21.34 4.59 10.36
CA ASP A 76 21.07 3.22 9.91
C ASP A 76 22.23 2.30 10.29
N ALA A 77 21.91 1.14 10.85
CA ALA A 77 22.88 0.10 11.12
C ALA A 77 23.43 -0.42 9.77
N LYS A 78 24.76 -0.44 9.64
CA LYS A 78 25.47 -0.87 8.43
C LYS A 78 25.60 -2.40 8.35
#